data_AF-A0A520K4Y3-F1
#
_entry.id   AF-A0A520K4Y3-F1
#
_cell.length_a   1.000
_cell.length_b   1.000
_cell.length_c   1.000
_cell.angle_alpha   90.00
_cell.angle_beta   90.00
_cell.angle_gamma   90.00
#
_symmetry.space_group_name_H-M   'P 1'
#
loop_
_entity.id
_entity.type
_entity.pdbx_description
1 polymer ?
#
loop_
_entity_poly.entity_id
_entity_poly.type
_entity_poly.pdbx_seq_one_letter_code
_entity_poly.pdbx_strand_id
1 'polypeptide(L)' 'MSPIIPTMQVDSMDPAEYSSKDLDHLGIVAMVCKEIGLAEEIDRIVGVDPRQKVTCGEAVVAMLLNALGFV' A
#
# COMPACT_ATOMS: atom_id res chain seq x y z
N MET A 1 37.47 -34.40 -14.87
CA MET A 1 36.16 -34.94 -14.46
C MET A 1 35.66 -34.14 -13.28
N SER A 2 34.69 -33.24 -13.47
CA SER A 2 34.01 -32.52 -12.39
C SER A 2 32.56 -33.00 -12.34
N PRO A 3 31.96 -33.19 -11.15
CA PRO A 3 30.60 -33.71 -11.04
C PRO A 3 29.58 -32.64 -11.46
N ILE A 4 28.57 -33.09 -12.21
CA ILE A 4 27.42 -32.31 -12.65
C ILE A 4 26.48 -32.14 -11.45
N ILE A 5 26.28 -30.91 -10.99
CA ILE A 5 25.25 -30.59 -10.00
C ILE A 5 23.88 -30.72 -10.69
N PRO A 6 22.91 -31.49 -10.13
CA PRO A 6 21.59 -31.61 -10.73
C PRO A 6 20.88 -30.26 -10.64
N THR A 7 20.49 -29.70 -11.77
CA THR A 7 19.59 -28.55 -11.83
C THR A 7 18.26 -28.97 -11.20
N MET A 8 17.83 -28.27 -10.14
CA MET A 8 16.48 -28.42 -9.58
C MET A 8 15.47 -28.16 -10.70
N GLN A 9 14.83 -29.22 -11.19
CA GLN A 9 13.59 -29.11 -11.95
C GLN A 9 12.52 -28.61 -10.99
N VAL A 10 12.02 -27.42 -11.24
CA VAL A 10 10.81 -26.92 -10.58
C VAL A 10 9.64 -27.47 -11.38
N ASP A 11 8.96 -28.45 -10.80
CA ASP A 11 7.74 -29.04 -11.35
C ASP A 11 6.62 -28.00 -11.50
N SER A 12 5.83 -28.20 -12.55
CA SER A 12 4.71 -27.38 -13.00
C SER A 12 3.68 -27.08 -11.90
N MET A 13 3.68 -25.85 -11.39
CA MET A 13 2.51 -25.23 -10.75
C MET A 13 1.80 -24.38 -11.82
N ASP A 14 0.46 -24.49 -11.95
CA ASP A 14 -0.33 -23.48 -12.65
C ASP A 14 0.01 -22.11 -12.03
N PRO A 15 0.72 -21.23 -12.74
CA PRO A 15 1.28 -20.05 -12.12
C PRO A 15 0.11 -19.12 -11.90
N ALA A 16 -0.38 -19.03 -10.66
CA ALA A 16 -1.09 -17.84 -10.23
C ALA A 16 -0.20 -16.65 -10.65
N GLU A 17 -0.65 -15.86 -11.62
CA GLU A 17 0.11 -14.75 -12.18
C GLU A 17 0.54 -13.83 -11.03
N TYR A 18 1.82 -13.92 -10.65
CA TYR A 18 2.36 -13.10 -9.59
C TYR A 18 2.73 -11.75 -10.19
N SER A 19 1.99 -10.71 -9.82
CA SER A 19 2.25 -9.33 -10.27
C SER A 19 2.71 -8.50 -9.08
N SER A 20 3.88 -7.87 -9.22
CA SER A 20 4.34 -6.83 -8.30
C SER A 20 4.06 -5.45 -8.89
N LYS A 21 3.91 -4.45 -8.00
CA LYS A 21 3.80 -3.04 -8.37
C LYS A 21 4.78 -2.27 -7.51
N ASP A 22 5.54 -1.38 -8.13
CA ASP A 22 6.31 -0.39 -7.40
C ASP A 22 5.37 0.75 -6.97
N LEU A 23 5.52 1.20 -5.73
CA LEU A 23 4.75 2.30 -5.16
C LEU A 23 5.64 3.52 -4.86
N ASP A 24 6.93 3.45 -5.18
CA ASP A 24 7.92 4.48 -4.94
C ASP A 24 7.85 5.06 -3.50
N HIS A 25 8.02 6.37 -3.38
CA HIS A 25 7.88 7.13 -2.14
C HIS A 25 6.43 7.17 -1.64
N LEU A 26 5.43 6.93 -2.50
CA LEU A 26 4.01 7.00 -2.12
C LEU A 26 3.68 5.86 -1.18
N GLY A 27 4.28 4.69 -1.41
CA GLY A 27 4.18 3.54 -0.51
C GLY A 27 4.65 3.87 0.91
N ILE A 28 5.76 4.60 1.04
CA ILE A 28 6.30 5.01 2.36
C ILE A 28 5.33 5.96 3.05
N VAL A 29 4.87 7.01 2.36
CA VAL A 29 3.97 8.00 2.95
C VAL A 29 2.62 7.37 3.33
N ALA A 30 2.05 6.54 2.45
CA ALA A 30 0.82 5.82 2.71
C ALA A 30 0.95 4.88 3.92
N MET A 31 2.08 4.17 4.02
CA MET A 31 2.35 3.30 5.16
C MET A 31 2.45 4.09 6.46
N VAL A 32 3.21 5.18 6.49
CA VAL A 32 3.36 6.02 7.69
C VAL A 32 2.01 6.60 8.14
N CYS A 33 1.21 7.16 7.22
CA CYS A 33 -0.14 7.66 7.54
C CYS A 33 -1.01 6.59 8.19
N LYS A 34 -0.87 5.33 7.75
CA LYS A 34 -1.59 4.18 8.31
C LYS A 34 -1.02 3.72 9.65
N GLU A 35 0.30 3.68 9.82
CA GLU A 35 0.95 3.26 11.08
C GLU A 35 0.62 4.18 12.24
N ILE A 36 0.55 5.50 11.98
CA ILE A 36 0.24 6.49 13.02
C ILE A 36 -1.27 6.66 13.27
N GLY A 37 -2.13 5.99 12.50
CA GLY A 37 -3.58 6.15 12.60
C GLY A 37 -4.05 7.58 12.31
N LEU A 38 -3.49 8.22 11.28
CA LEU A 38 -3.71 9.65 11.02
C LEU A 38 -5.18 9.97 10.73
N ALA A 39 -5.85 9.12 9.95
CA ALA A 39 -7.26 9.33 9.61
C ALA A 39 -8.14 9.22 10.86
N GLU A 40 -7.89 8.21 11.69
CA GLU A 40 -8.62 7.95 12.93
C GLU A 40 -8.43 9.07 13.96
N GLU A 41 -7.21 9.61 14.05
CA GLU A 41 -6.90 10.76 14.92
C GLU A 41 -7.70 12.00 14.51
N ILE A 42 -7.74 12.30 13.21
CA ILE A 42 -8.50 13.44 12.67
C ILE A 42 -9.99 13.22 12.88
N ASP A 43 -10.50 12.04 12.56
CA ASP A 43 -11.92 11.70 12.73
C ASP A 43 -12.35 11.74 14.20
N ARG A 44 -11.46 11.40 15.13
CA ARG A 44 -11.72 11.53 16.57
C ARG A 44 -11.86 12.99 17.00
N ILE A 45 -11.08 13.89 16.41
CA ILE A 45 -11.07 15.32 16.75
C ILE A 45 -12.25 16.05 16.10
N VAL A 46 -12.49 15.80 14.81
CA VAL A 46 -13.50 16.51 14.01
C VAL A 46 -14.88 15.89 14.15
N GLY A 47 -14.94 14.59 14.46
CA GLY A 47 -16.17 13.79 14.41
C GLY A 47 -16.50 13.33 13.00
N VAL A 48 -17.33 12.28 12.91
CA VAL A 48 -17.79 11.70 11.65
C VAL A 48 -19.31 11.87 11.54
N ASP A 49 -19.79 12.42 10.42
CA ASP A 49 -21.21 12.54 10.09
C ASP A 49 -21.64 11.33 9.24
N PRO A 50 -22.73 10.62 9.57
CA PRO A 50 -23.20 9.44 8.82
C PRO A 50 -23.51 9.68 7.34
N ARG A 51 -23.68 10.94 6.91
CA ARG A 51 -23.92 11.33 5.51
C ARG A 51 -22.63 11.47 4.71
N GLN A 52 -21.47 11.47 5.37
CA GLN A 52 -20.17 11.50 4.71
C GLN A 52 -19.93 10.19 3.97
N LYS A 53 -19.53 10.30 2.69
CA LYS A 53 -19.09 9.14 1.90
C LYS A 53 -17.62 8.78 2.14
N VAL A 54 -16.85 9.75 2.60
CA VAL A 54 -15.43 9.68 2.94
C VAL A 54 -15.28 10.56 4.18
N THR A 55 -14.60 10.06 5.22
CA THR A 55 -14.43 10.81 6.46
C THR A 55 -13.47 11.99 6.27
N CYS A 56 -13.41 12.89 7.26
CA CYS A 56 -12.50 14.02 7.18
C CYS A 56 -11.04 13.54 7.20
N GLY A 57 -10.72 12.56 8.06
CA GLY A 57 -9.41 11.94 8.14
C GLY A 57 -8.99 11.26 6.84
N GLU A 58 -9.88 10.46 6.24
CA GLU A 58 -9.63 9.84 4.94
C GLU A 58 -9.39 10.87 3.84
N ALA A 59 -10.18 11.95 3.81
CA ALA A 59 -10.02 13.03 2.84
C ALA A 59 -8.67 13.75 3.00
N VAL A 60 -8.18 13.95 4.23
CA VAL A 60 -6.87 14.54 4.50
C VAL A 60 -5.73 13.62 4.05
N VAL A 61 -5.81 12.32 4.34
CA VAL A 61 -4.82 11.35 3.85
C VAL A 61 -4.78 11.33 2.33
N ALA A 62 -5.95 11.31 1.67
CA ALA A 62 -6.05 11.38 0.23
C ALA A 62 -5.47 12.70 -0.31
N MET A 63 -5.74 13.82 0.35
CA MET A 63 -5.11 15.11 0.02
C MET A 63 -3.59 15.03 0.11
N LEU A 64 -3.03 14.42 1.16
CA LEU A 64 -1.59 14.31 1.36
C LEU A 64 -0.94 13.47 0.24
N LEU A 65 -1.52 12.31 -0.06
CA LEU A 65 -1.05 11.42 -1.11
C LEU A 65 -1.13 12.09 -2.49
N ASN A 66 -2.19 12.85 -2.76
CA ASN A 66 -2.36 13.58 -4.02
C ASN A 66 -1.50 14.86 -4.10
N ALA A 67 -1.29 15.56 -2.98
CA ALA A 67 -0.60 16.86 -2.94
C ALA A 67 0.91 16.74 -3.15
N LEU A 68 1.50 15.58 -2.90
CA LEU A 68 2.93 15.36 -3.10
C LEU A 68 3.33 15.28 -4.59
N GLY A 69 2.38 15.37 -5.53
CA GLY A 69 2.63 15.75 -6.91
C GLY A 69 3.45 14.75 -7.73
N PHE A 70 3.42 13.49 -7.33
CA PHE A 70 4.17 12.43 -7.99
C PHE A 70 3.53 12.08 -9.34
N VAL A 71 4.35 12.08 -10.39
CA VAL A 71 4.00 11.80 -11.80
C VAL A 71 4.50 10.43 -12.22
#